data_AF-A0A529GGY4-F1
#
_entry.id   AF-A0A529GGY4-F1
#
_cell.length_a   1.000
_cell.length_b   1.000
_cell.length_c   1.000
_cell.angle_alpha   90.00
_cell.angle_beta   90.00
_cell.angle_gamma   90.00
#
_symmetry.space_group_name_H-M   'P 1'
#
loop_
_entity.id
_entity.type
_entity.pdbx_description
1 polymer ?
#
loop_
_entity_poly.entity_id
_entity_poly.type
_entity_poly.pdbx_seq_one_letter_code
_entity_poly.pdbx_strand_id
1 'polypeptide(L)'
;SIIFWMLIIQSVLGLAPALYEWRTPSLELWPWIVVIAFTGMSSHFCMARALAYADATVISPMDFLRVPLSALIGWLLYHEQIDAFTAGGALLILLGNLLNLQRKAPEPAEIAAS
;
A
#
# COMPACT_ATOMS: atom_id res chain seq x y z
N SER A 1 12.01 10.36 13.43
CA SER A 1 10.79 10.68 12.67
C SER A 1 10.97 10.36 11.18
N ILE A 2 10.90 9.09 10.80
CA ILE A 2 10.98 8.67 9.38
C ILE A 2 9.82 9.27 8.57
N ILE A 3 8.62 9.27 9.16
CA ILE A 3 7.40 9.78 8.54
C ILE A 3 7.50 11.28 8.22
N PHE A 4 8.08 12.08 9.12
CA PHE A 4 8.27 13.52 8.92
C PHE A 4 9.15 13.81 7.70
N TRP A 5 10.30 13.12 7.59
CA TRP A 5 11.19 13.26 6.43
C TRP A 5 10.55 12.79 5.14
N MET A 6 9.77 11.71 5.18
CA MET A 6 9.05 11.21 4.02
C MET A 6 8.00 12.21 3.50
N LEU A 7 7.25 12.87 4.39
CA LEU A 7 6.30 13.91 4.00
C LEU A 7 6.98 15.15 3.42
N ILE A 8 8.11 15.58 3.98
CA ILE A 8 8.88 16.71 3.43
C ILE A 8 9.34 16.39 2.01
N ILE A 9 9.97 15.22 1.81
CA ILE A 9 10.50 14.83 0.50
C ILE A 9 9.35 14.69 -0.51
N GLN A 10 8.24 14.03 -0.17
CA GLN A 10 7.06 13.95 -1.05
C GLN A 10 6.48 15.34 -1.37
N SER A 11 6.39 16.24 -0.39
CA SER A 11 5.83 17.58 -0.60
C SER A 11 6.71 18.41 -1.53
N VAL A 12 8.02 18.37 -1.37
CA VAL A 12 8.96 19.09 -2.24
C VAL A 12 8.95 18.50 -3.66
N LEU A 13 8.97 17.17 -3.78
CA LEU A 13 8.88 16.50 -5.09
C LEU A 13 7.54 16.73 -5.78
N GLY A 14 6.43 16.80 -5.03
CA GLY A 14 5.10 17.08 -5.56
C GLY A 14 4.89 18.56 -5.90
N LEU A 15 5.59 19.47 -5.22
CA LEU A 15 5.53 20.91 -5.49
C LEU A 15 6.16 21.26 -6.84
N ALA A 16 7.25 20.57 -7.23
CA ALA A 16 7.91 20.82 -8.51
C ALA A 16 6.99 20.69 -9.76
N PRO A 17 6.24 19.59 -9.96
CA PRO A 17 5.26 19.49 -11.05
C PRO A 17 4.02 20.36 -10.82
N ALA A 18 3.62 20.59 -9.56
CA ALA A 18 2.48 21.46 -9.26
C ALA A 18 2.73 22.92 -9.68
N LEU A 19 3.97 23.39 -9.56
CA LEU A 19 4.37 24.73 -10.03
C LEU A 19 4.43 24.81 -11.57
N TYR A 20 4.68 23.69 -12.26
CA TYR A 20 4.76 23.65 -13.72
C TYR A 20 3.36 23.64 -14.38
N GLU A 21 2.38 22.93 -13.80
CA GLU A 21 1.01 22.78 -14.33
C GLU A 21 -0.03 23.13 -13.25
N TRP A 22 0.05 24.36 -12.71
CA TRP A 22 -0.83 24.78 -11.63
C TRP A 22 -2.30 24.87 -12.08
N ARG A 23 -3.13 23.98 -11.54
CA ARG A 23 -4.59 23.98 -11.71
C ARG A 23 -5.24 24.29 -10.37
N THR A 24 -5.99 25.39 -10.29
CA THR A 24 -6.75 25.71 -9.08
C THR A 24 -7.90 24.71 -8.91
N PRO A 25 -7.93 23.93 -7.81
CA PRO A 25 -9.03 23.00 -7.57
C PRO A 25 -10.32 23.76 -7.31
N SER A 26 -11.43 23.28 -7.89
CA SER A 26 -12.77 23.83 -7.60
C SER A 26 -13.14 23.58 -6.13
N LEU A 27 -13.99 24.44 -5.56
CA LEU A 27 -14.47 24.32 -4.18
C LEU A 27 -15.13 22.96 -3.87
N GLU A 28 -15.71 22.31 -4.87
CA GLU A 28 -16.36 20.99 -4.73
C GLU A 28 -15.37 19.84 -4.53
N LEU A 29 -14.11 20.00 -4.95
CA LEU A 29 -13.09 18.96 -4.83
C LEU A 29 -12.37 18.98 -3.47
N TRP A 30 -12.47 20.09 -2.72
CA TRP A 30 -11.78 20.24 -1.44
C TRP A 30 -12.11 19.16 -0.41
N PRO A 31 -13.38 18.75 -0.20
CA PRO A 31 -13.70 17.66 0.72
C PRO A 31 -13.01 16.35 0.33
N TRP A 32 -12.99 16.01 -0.97
CA TRP A 32 -12.32 14.81 -1.47
C TRP A 32 -10.81 14.87 -1.29
N ILE A 33 -10.19 16.03 -1.52
CA ILE A 33 -8.76 16.25 -1.27
C ILE A 33 -8.41 15.98 0.19
N VAL A 34 -9.23 16.47 1.13
CA VAL A 34 -9.02 16.24 2.56
C VAL A 34 -9.12 14.74 2.91
N VAL A 35 -10.13 14.05 2.37
CA VAL A 35 -10.31 12.60 2.59
C VAL A 35 -9.12 11.81 2.06
N ILE A 36 -8.66 12.11 0.84
CA ILE A 36 -7.49 11.46 0.23
C ILE A 36 -6.23 11.76 1.05
N ALA A 37 -6.01 13.01 1.46
CA ALA A 37 -4.86 13.40 2.27
C ALA A 37 -4.84 12.66 3.62
N PHE A 38 -5.99 12.61 4.31
CA PHE A 38 -6.08 11.92 5.60
C PHE A 38 -5.87 10.40 5.47
N THR A 39 -6.46 9.79 4.45
CA THR A 39 -6.32 8.35 4.18
C THR A 39 -4.87 8.01 3.80
N GLY A 40 -4.24 8.82 2.94
CA GLY A 40 -2.84 8.65 2.54
C GLY A 40 -1.87 8.79 3.71
N MET A 41 -2.06 9.82 4.55
CA MET A 41 -1.25 10.00 5.77
C MET A 41 -1.42 8.82 6.73
N SER A 42 -2.66 8.35 6.94
CA SER A 42 -2.95 7.22 7.82
C SER A 42 -2.31 5.92 7.30
N SER A 43 -2.36 5.67 5.99
CA SER A 43 -1.71 4.53 5.34
C SER A 43 -0.20 4.53 5.53
N HIS A 44 0.45 5.67 5.27
CA HIS A 44 1.89 5.83 5.48
C HIS A 44 2.29 5.69 6.95
N PHE A 45 1.47 6.22 7.86
CA PHE A 45 1.68 6.06 9.29
C PHE A 45 1.59 4.57 9.69
N CYS A 46 0.57 3.86 9.22
CA CYS A 46 0.40 2.43 9.46
C CYS A 46 1.60 1.63 8.92
N MET A 47 2.06 1.92 7.70
CA MET A 47 3.23 1.26 7.09
C MET A 47 4.50 1.48 7.91
N ALA A 48 4.79 2.73 8.27
CA ALA A 48 5.97 3.07 9.06
C ALA A 48 5.94 2.45 10.46
N ARG A 49 4.74 2.32 11.05
CA ARG A 49 4.54 1.60 12.32
C ARG A 49 4.72 0.10 12.14
N ALA A 50 4.17 -0.50 11.08
CA ALA A 50 4.32 -1.93 10.80
C ALA A 50 5.81 -2.32 10.66
N LEU A 51 6.59 -1.53 9.92
CA LEU A 51 8.05 -1.73 9.77
C LEU A 51 8.83 -1.58 11.08
N ALA A 52 8.28 -0.86 12.07
CA ALA A 52 8.89 -0.75 13.39
C ALA A 52 8.58 -1.96 14.30
N TYR A 53 7.53 -2.74 14.00
CA TYR A 53 7.09 -3.87 14.83
C TYR A 53 7.35 -5.25 14.19
N ALA A 54 7.51 -5.33 12.86
CA ALA A 54 7.72 -6.58 12.14
C ALA A 54 8.84 -6.45 11.10
N ASP A 55 9.59 -7.52 10.89
CA ASP A 55 10.63 -7.57 9.87
C ASP A 55 10.09 -7.32 8.47
N ALA A 56 10.89 -6.59 7.67
CA ALA A 56 10.58 -6.27 6.27
C ALA A 56 10.22 -7.50 5.42
N THR A 57 10.69 -8.69 5.81
CA THR A 57 10.39 -9.97 5.17
C THR A 57 8.92 -10.38 5.23
N VAL A 58 8.17 -9.91 6.25
CA VAL A 58 6.70 -10.14 6.37
C VAL A 58 5.90 -9.05 5.66
N ILE A 59 6.43 -7.83 5.67
CA ILE A 59 5.74 -6.65 5.13
C ILE A 59 5.82 -6.62 3.61
N SER A 60 6.94 -7.06 3.03
CA SER A 60 7.12 -7.11 1.57
C SER A 60 6.04 -7.95 0.86
N PRO A 61 5.71 -9.19 1.30
CA PRO A 61 4.56 -9.93 0.79
C PRO A 61 3.22 -9.18 0.93
N MET A 62 2.97 -8.56 2.09
CA MET A 62 1.72 -7.82 2.33
C MET A 62 1.60 -6.57 1.45
N ASP A 63 2.69 -5.90 1.11
CA ASP A 63 2.65 -4.76 0.19
C ASP A 63 2.27 -5.20 -1.23
N PHE A 64 2.66 -6.41 -1.66
CA PHE A 64 2.24 -6.94 -2.97
C PHE A 64 0.74 -7.26 -3.05
N LEU A 65 0.08 -7.55 -1.93
CA LEU A 65 -1.39 -7.76 -1.87
C LEU A 65 -2.17 -6.51 -2.28
N ARG A 66 -1.56 -5.33 -2.23
CA ARG A 66 -2.19 -4.09 -2.72
C ARG A 66 -2.56 -4.19 -4.20
N VAL A 67 -1.79 -4.93 -5.01
CA VAL A 67 -1.97 -5.01 -6.46
C VAL A 67 -3.24 -5.81 -6.83
N PRO A 68 -3.44 -7.04 -6.31
CA PRO A 68 -4.73 -7.73 -6.44
C PRO A 68 -5.91 -6.91 -5.89
N LEU A 69 -5.75 -6.28 -4.72
CA LEU A 69 -6.81 -5.50 -4.09
C LEU A 69 -7.19 -4.26 -4.92
N SER A 70 -6.21 -3.54 -5.46
CA SER A 70 -6.49 -2.39 -6.33
C SER A 70 -7.17 -2.80 -7.62
N ALA A 71 -6.78 -3.94 -8.21
CA ALA A 71 -7.44 -4.48 -9.40
C ALA A 71 -8.90 -4.86 -9.12
N LEU A 72 -9.17 -5.47 -7.96
CA LEU A 72 -10.53 -5.82 -7.54
C LEU A 72 -11.39 -4.57 -7.33
N ILE A 73 -10.85 -3.55 -6.66
CA ILE A 73 -11.53 -2.26 -6.44
C ILE A 73 -11.77 -1.55 -7.77
N GLY A 74 -10.80 -1.57 -8.70
CA GLY A 74 -10.94 -1.02 -10.05
C GLY A 74 -12.09 -1.66 -10.83
N TRP A 75 -12.15 -3.00 -10.83
CA TRP A 75 -13.26 -3.73 -11.44
C TRP A 75 -14.61 -3.44 -10.78
N LEU A 76 -14.64 -3.32 -9.44
CA LEU A 76 -15.89 -3.12 -8.70
C LEU A 76 -16.45 -1.70 -8.83
N LEU A 77 -15.59 -0.68 -8.76
CA LEU A 77 -16.01 0.74 -8.76
C LEU A 77 -16.06 1.34 -10.17
N TYR A 78 -15.17 0.92 -11.07
CA TYR A 78 -15.02 1.50 -12.40
C TYR A 78 -15.47 0.56 -13.53
N HIS A 79 -15.86 -0.69 -13.20
CA HIS A 79 -16.22 -1.73 -14.19
C HIS A 79 -15.14 -1.95 -15.26
N GLU A 80 -13.87 -1.72 -14.92
CA GLU A 80 -12.75 -2.00 -15.82
C GLU A 80 -12.65 -3.50 -16.09
N GLN A 81 -12.50 -3.88 -17.36
CA GLN A 81 -12.34 -5.29 -17.71
C GLN A 81 -11.00 -5.81 -17.18
N ILE A 82 -11.04 -6.75 -16.25
CA ILE A 82 -9.84 -7.46 -15.81
C ILE A 82 -9.40 -8.39 -16.95
N ASP A 83 -8.33 -8.01 -17.63
CA ASP A 83 -7.70 -8.84 -18.65
C ASP A 83 -7.10 -10.12 -18.03
N ALA A 84 -7.00 -11.19 -18.82
CA ALA A 84 -6.48 -12.49 -18.38
C ALA A 84 -5.06 -12.36 -17.81
N PHE A 85 -4.25 -11.43 -18.32
CA PHE A 85 -2.92 -11.13 -17.80
C PHE A 85 -2.94 -10.51 -16.40
N THR A 86 -3.88 -9.60 -16.11
CA THR A 86 -4.06 -9.01 -14.77
C THR A 86 -4.52 -10.06 -13.77
N ALA A 87 -5.46 -10.92 -14.16
CA ALA A 87 -5.91 -12.04 -13.33
C ALA A 87 -4.77 -13.04 -13.04
N GLY A 88 -3.97 -13.37 -14.06
CA GLY A 88 -2.81 -14.26 -13.93
C GLY A 88 -1.73 -13.67 -13.01
N GLY A 89 -1.42 -12.39 -13.15
CA GLY A 89 -0.49 -11.68 -12.28
C GLY A 89 -0.97 -11.61 -10.83
N ALA A 90 -2.26 -11.32 -10.61
CA ALA A 90 -2.86 -11.32 -9.28
C ALA A 90 -2.77 -12.71 -8.61
N LEU A 91 -3.06 -13.78 -9.35
CA LEU A 91 -2.93 -15.15 -8.85
C LEU A 91 -1.49 -15.50 -8.47
N LEU A 92 -0.52 -15.13 -9.30
CA LEU A 92 0.91 -15.36 -9.03
C LEU A 92 1.35 -14.66 -7.75
N ILE A 93 0.95 -13.40 -7.56
CA ILE A 93 1.23 -12.63 -6.34
C ILE A 93 0.61 -13.31 -5.11
N LEU A 94 -0.65 -13.74 -5.19
CA LEU A 94 -1.35 -14.42 -4.09
C LEU A 94 -0.67 -15.74 -3.71
N LEU A 95 -0.27 -16.55 -4.70
CA LEU A 95 0.44 -17.80 -4.46
C LEU A 95 1.82 -17.56 -3.83
N GLY A 96 2.57 -16.58 -4.34
CA GLY A 96 3.85 -16.19 -3.76
C GLY A 96 3.75 -15.72 -2.32
N ASN A 97 2.71 -14.94 -2.00
CA ASN A 97 2.42 -14.49 -0.65
C ASN A 97 2.09 -15.67 0.29
N LEU A 98 1.23 -16.61 -0.15
CA LEU A 98 0.84 -17.78 0.64
C LEU A 98 2.04 -18.68 0.96
N LEU A 99 2.92 -18.94 -0.01
CA LEU A 99 4.14 -19.74 0.19
C LEU A 99 5.11 -19.07 1.17
N ASN A 100 5.20 -17.74 1.15
CA ASN A 100 6.05 -16.99 2.07
C ASN A 100 5.53 -17.06 3.51
N LEU A 101 4.21 -16.93 3.69
CA LEU A 101 3.55 -17.09 4.99
C LEU A 101 3.69 -18.52 5.55
N GLN A 102 3.55 -19.54 4.71
CA GLN A 102 3.71 -20.95 5.12
C GLN A 102 5.13 -21.30 5.56
N ARG A 103 6.15 -20.65 4.98
CA ARG A 103 7.55 -20.80 5.40
C ARG A 103 7.85 -20.18 6.76
N LYS A 104 6.95 -19.34 7.28
CA LYS A 104 7.02 -18.73 8.62
C LYS A 104 6.13 -19.45 9.64
N ALA A 105 5.88 -20.76 9.46
CA ALA A 105 5.33 -21.60 10.53
C ALA A 105 6.41 -21.79 11.63
N PRO A 106 6.03 -21.82 12.93
CA PRO A 106 6.97 -21.74 14.04
C PRO A 106 7.96 -22.90 14.03
N GLU A 107 9.22 -22.62 14.33
CA GLU A 107 10.15 -23.65 14.78
C GLU A 107 9.58 -24.24 16.10
N PRO A 108 9.44 -25.57 16.24
CA PRO A 108 8.84 -26.24 17.40
C PRO A 108 9.48 -25.96 18.79
N ALA A 109 10.48 -25.09 18.87
CA ALA A 109 11.25 -24.82 20.07
C ALA A 109 10.49 -24.04 21.16
N GLU A 110 9.46 -23.26 20.83
CA GLU A 110 8.69 -22.49 21.83
C GLU A 110 7.58 -23.31 22.52
N ILE A 111 7.14 -24.43 21.93
CA ILE A 111 6.15 -25.34 22.54
C ILE A 111 6.82 -26.24 23.59
N ALA A 112 8.15 -26.41 23.55
CA ALA A 112 8.90 -27.24 24.49
C ALA A 112 9.34 -26.51 25.77
N ALA A 113 9.08 -25.20 25.88
CA ALA A 113 9.52 -24.37 27.01
C ALA A 113 8.37 -23.89 27.94
N SER A 114 7.13 -24.39 27.75
CA SER A 114 5.98 -24.17 28.65
C SER A 114 5.66 -25.39 29.51
#